data_AF-A0A067N7F4-F1
#
_entry.id   AF-A0A067N7F4-F1
#
_cell.length_a   1.000
_cell.length_b   1.000
_cell.length_c   1.000
_cell.angle_alpha   90.00
_cell.angle_beta   90.00
_cell.angle_gamma   90.00
#
_symmetry.space_group_name_H-M   'P 1'
#
loop_
_entity.id
_entity.type
_entity.pdbx_description
1 polymer ?
#
loop_
_entity_poly.entity_id
_entity_poly.type
_entity_poly.pdbx_seq_one_letter_code
_entity_poly.pdbx_strand_id
1 'polypeptide(L)'
;QIQNDPGLEICPDFASDAFGFIRTPYAQANDVTEEVATQRLQDAWAVGNNARKVAWAARLEIDRVAREVVQQEAREAEQQLAAAAEAERLETERKKPKMREAPLDEYITRASAPKPSQWAIERIKKFLHLDLYNLTEEGCCEAAAQVVTAGDDTLGLTKINDIIALRPLDSLRAPRRIIHDTDLTWRQFSMAKNILLMLISKYGWPERNVDMLGMFFTRIETHPMRYEPHGERILLAYQAQARREWHEALDAGGGFNIAMICDSRLQTVYNQVWSQVRLEESVTVS
;
A
#
# COMPACT_ATOMS: atom_id res chain seq x y z
N GLN A 1 -30.82 -33.76 -49.00
CA GLN A 1 -31.52 -33.20 -47.82
C GLN A 1 -32.91 -32.76 -48.26
N ILE A 2 -33.96 -33.07 -47.50
CA ILE A 2 -35.32 -32.62 -47.77
C ILE A 2 -35.37 -31.12 -47.40
N GLN A 3 -35.57 -30.24 -48.37
CA GLN A 3 -35.55 -28.77 -48.17
C GLN A 3 -36.95 -28.19 -47.89
N ASN A 4 -38.03 -28.92 -48.20
CA ASN A 4 -39.42 -28.46 -48.10
C ASN A 4 -40.26 -29.43 -47.27
N ASP A 5 -41.31 -28.93 -46.60
CA ASP A 5 -42.22 -29.73 -45.77
C ASP A 5 -43.05 -30.72 -46.62
N PRO A 6 -42.83 -32.05 -46.48
CA PRO A 6 -43.59 -33.07 -47.22
C PRO A 6 -45.07 -33.13 -46.82
N GLY A 7 -45.45 -32.49 -45.70
CA GLY A 7 -46.84 -32.27 -45.28
C GLY A 7 -47.66 -31.42 -46.25
N LEU A 8 -46.99 -30.56 -47.02
CA LEU A 8 -47.62 -29.65 -47.98
C LEU A 8 -47.72 -30.24 -49.39
N GLU A 9 -47.15 -31.42 -49.62
CA GLU A 9 -47.21 -32.08 -50.93
C GLU A 9 -48.56 -32.78 -51.15
N ILE A 10 -49.22 -32.46 -52.28
CA ILE A 10 -50.48 -33.07 -52.71
C ILE A 10 -50.17 -34.26 -53.62
N CYS A 11 -50.92 -35.36 -53.46
CA CYS A 11 -50.78 -36.53 -54.33
C CYS A 11 -51.05 -36.13 -55.78
N PRO A 12 -50.13 -36.41 -56.72
CA PRO A 12 -50.40 -36.23 -58.14
C PRO A 12 -51.65 -37.02 -58.56
N ASP A 13 -52.45 -36.45 -59.46
CA ASP A 13 -53.59 -37.14 -60.02
C ASP A 13 -53.13 -38.19 -61.04
N PHE A 14 -52.83 -39.38 -60.56
CA PHE A 14 -52.41 -40.53 -61.37
C PHE A 14 -53.52 -41.07 -62.30
N ALA A 15 -54.76 -40.59 -62.17
CA ALA A 15 -55.85 -40.92 -63.09
C ALA A 15 -55.85 -40.05 -64.36
N SER A 16 -55.16 -38.91 -64.34
CA SER A 16 -54.99 -38.00 -65.48
C SER A 16 -54.30 -38.67 -66.67
N ASP A 17 -54.70 -38.30 -67.89
CA ASP A 17 -54.08 -38.74 -69.14
C ASP A 17 -52.57 -38.49 -69.18
N ALA A 18 -52.09 -37.48 -68.44
CA ALA A 18 -50.67 -37.17 -68.29
C ALA A 18 -49.85 -38.33 -67.71
N PHE A 19 -50.46 -39.24 -66.94
CA PHE A 19 -49.81 -40.41 -66.35
C PHE A 19 -50.11 -41.72 -67.09
N GLY A 20 -50.86 -41.68 -68.19
CA GLY A 20 -51.19 -42.86 -69.01
C GLY A 20 -49.96 -43.62 -69.51
N PHE A 21 -48.87 -42.90 -69.81
CA PHE A 21 -47.60 -43.49 -70.25
C PHE A 21 -46.91 -44.37 -69.21
N ILE A 22 -47.22 -44.20 -67.92
CA ILE A 22 -46.72 -45.05 -66.81
C ILE A 22 -47.78 -46.09 -66.45
N ARG A 23 -49.06 -45.68 -66.39
CA ARG A 23 -50.18 -46.52 -65.96
C ARG A 23 -50.44 -47.70 -66.90
N THR A 24 -50.53 -47.46 -68.21
CA THR A 24 -50.87 -48.49 -69.21
C THR A 24 -49.82 -49.62 -69.31
N PRO A 25 -48.51 -49.36 -69.44
CA PRO A 25 -47.51 -50.44 -69.45
C PRO A 25 -47.40 -51.15 -68.09
N TYR A 26 -47.63 -50.46 -66.97
CA TYR A 26 -47.65 -51.07 -65.65
C TYR A 26 -48.85 -52.02 -65.47
N ALA A 27 -50.03 -51.63 -65.95
CA ALA A 27 -51.24 -52.45 -65.95
C ALA A 27 -51.05 -53.73 -66.79
N GLN A 28 -50.51 -53.60 -68.01
CA GLN A 28 -50.22 -54.72 -68.90
C GLN A 28 -49.15 -55.67 -68.35
N ALA A 29 -48.07 -55.15 -67.77
CA ALA A 29 -46.98 -55.96 -67.24
C ALA A 29 -47.35 -56.75 -65.97
N ASN A 30 -48.36 -56.31 -65.22
CA ASN A 30 -48.79 -56.93 -63.97
C ASN A 30 -50.14 -57.67 -64.09
N ASP A 31 -50.73 -57.72 -65.29
CA ASP A 31 -52.06 -58.31 -65.58
C ASP A 31 -53.16 -57.76 -64.65
N VAL A 32 -53.19 -56.43 -64.48
CA VAL A 32 -54.16 -55.72 -63.65
C VAL A 32 -54.85 -54.62 -64.44
N THR A 33 -56.03 -54.17 -63.98
CA THR A 33 -56.74 -53.06 -64.63
C THR A 33 -56.02 -51.71 -64.40
N GLU A 34 -56.29 -50.73 -65.26
CA GLU A 34 -55.69 -49.40 -65.14
C GLU A 34 -56.09 -48.68 -63.83
N GLU A 35 -57.26 -48.99 -63.28
CA GLU A 35 -57.71 -48.52 -61.97
C GLU A 35 -56.83 -49.08 -60.84
N VAL A 36 -56.52 -50.38 -60.90
CA VAL A 36 -55.63 -51.04 -59.94
C VAL A 36 -54.18 -50.52 -60.06
N ALA A 37 -53.73 -50.24 -61.28
CA ALA A 37 -52.44 -49.61 -61.52
C ALA A 37 -52.37 -48.18 -60.93
N THR A 38 -53.44 -47.41 -61.06
CA THR A 38 -53.57 -46.05 -60.48
C THR A 38 -53.51 -46.10 -58.96
N GLN A 39 -54.27 -47.03 -58.35
CA GLN A 39 -54.27 -47.21 -56.89
C GLN A 39 -52.87 -47.59 -56.38
N ARG A 40 -52.16 -48.49 -57.07
CA ARG A 40 -50.79 -48.88 -56.67
C ARG A 40 -49.78 -47.74 -56.77
N LEU A 41 -49.92 -46.84 -57.75
CA LEU A 41 -49.09 -45.65 -57.87
C LEU A 41 -49.39 -44.63 -56.75
N GLN A 42 -50.66 -44.46 -56.40
CA GLN A 42 -51.09 -43.65 -55.26
C GLN A 42 -50.55 -44.22 -53.94
N ASP A 43 -50.64 -45.53 -53.75
CA ASP A 43 -50.13 -46.22 -52.56
C ASP A 43 -48.60 -46.09 -52.45
N ALA A 44 -47.88 -46.28 -53.55
CA ALA A 44 -46.43 -46.10 -53.59
C ALA A 44 -46.01 -44.65 -53.28
N TRP A 45 -46.74 -43.67 -53.81
CA TRP A 45 -46.52 -42.26 -53.48
C TRP A 45 -46.84 -41.97 -52.02
N ALA A 46 -47.92 -42.52 -51.47
CA ALA A 46 -48.30 -42.36 -50.07
C ALA A 46 -47.25 -42.94 -49.12
N VAL A 47 -46.70 -44.12 -49.44
CA VAL A 47 -45.59 -44.73 -48.68
C VAL A 47 -44.35 -43.85 -48.73
N GLY A 48 -43.95 -43.37 -49.91
CA GLY A 48 -42.80 -42.49 -50.06
C GLY A 48 -42.97 -41.12 -49.39
N ASN A 49 -44.19 -40.55 -49.44
CA ASN A 49 -44.50 -39.29 -48.77
C ASN A 49 -44.51 -39.46 -47.25
N ASN A 50 -45.11 -40.53 -46.73
CA ASN A 50 -45.10 -40.84 -45.30
C ASN A 50 -43.68 -41.05 -44.76
N ALA A 51 -42.81 -41.76 -45.50
CA ALA A 51 -41.41 -41.91 -45.13
C ALA A 51 -40.67 -40.55 -45.05
N ARG A 52 -40.94 -39.64 -45.98
CA ARG A 52 -40.39 -38.28 -45.96
C ARG A 52 -40.93 -37.44 -44.81
N LYS A 53 -42.22 -37.55 -44.47
CA LYS A 53 -42.82 -36.89 -43.29
C LYS A 53 -42.18 -37.37 -41.99
N VAL A 54 -41.92 -38.67 -41.85
CA VAL A 54 -41.20 -39.23 -40.69
C VAL A 54 -39.77 -38.69 -40.60
N ALA A 55 -39.04 -38.67 -41.72
CA ALA A 55 -37.69 -38.12 -41.76
C ALA A 55 -37.65 -36.60 -41.46
N TRP A 56 -38.66 -35.85 -41.92
CA TRP A 56 -38.83 -34.43 -41.64
C TRP A 56 -39.14 -34.17 -40.16
N ALA A 57 -40.06 -34.93 -39.57
CA ALA A 57 -40.37 -34.85 -38.14
C ALA A 57 -39.13 -35.18 -37.27
N ALA A 58 -38.36 -36.19 -37.65
CA ALA A 58 -37.10 -36.53 -36.97
C ALA A 58 -36.06 -35.39 -37.06
N ARG A 59 -35.98 -34.67 -38.19
CA ARG A 59 -35.10 -33.49 -38.34
C ARG A 59 -35.54 -32.35 -37.43
N LEU A 60 -36.83 -32.04 -37.40
CA LEU A 60 -37.37 -30.97 -36.54
C LEU A 60 -37.09 -31.24 -35.07
N GLU A 61 -37.17 -32.50 -34.64
CA GLU A 61 -36.85 -32.87 -33.27
C GLU A 61 -35.37 -32.70 -32.94
N ILE A 62 -34.48 -33.10 -33.85
CA ILE A 62 -33.03 -32.88 -33.71
C ILE A 62 -32.72 -31.38 -33.63
N ASP A 63 -33.31 -30.57 -34.49
CA ASP A 63 -33.10 -29.13 -34.50
C ASP A 63 -33.67 -28.46 -33.24
N ARG A 64 -34.80 -28.96 -32.71
CA ARG A 64 -35.38 -28.51 -31.45
C ARG A 64 -34.44 -28.79 -30.28
N VAL A 65 -33.97 -30.03 -30.16
CA VAL A 65 -33.03 -30.45 -29.10
C VAL A 65 -31.71 -29.68 -29.21
N ALA A 66 -31.17 -29.49 -30.42
CA ALA A 66 -29.96 -28.71 -30.63
C ALA A 66 -30.13 -27.24 -30.17
N ARG A 67 -31.28 -26.62 -30.44
CA ARG A 67 -31.59 -25.27 -29.95
C ARG A 67 -31.73 -25.22 -28.43
N GLU A 68 -32.38 -26.22 -27.84
CA GLU A 68 -32.54 -26.32 -26.38
C GLU A 68 -31.19 -26.45 -25.68
N VAL A 69 -30.26 -27.27 -26.21
CA VAL A 69 -28.90 -27.40 -25.68
C VAL A 69 -28.14 -26.08 -25.75
N VAL A 70 -28.14 -25.40 -26.91
CA VAL A 70 -27.45 -24.11 -27.05
C VAL A 70 -28.03 -23.04 -26.10
N GLN A 71 -29.36 -23.03 -25.92
CA GLN A 71 -30.01 -22.12 -24.98
C GLN A 71 -29.66 -22.44 -23.53
N GLN A 72 -29.54 -23.72 -23.18
CA GLN A 72 -29.15 -24.15 -21.85
C GLN A 72 -27.69 -23.79 -21.56
N GLU A 73 -26.77 -24.08 -22.48
CA GLU A 73 -25.35 -23.70 -22.37
C GLU A 73 -25.18 -22.19 -22.24
N ALA A 74 -25.93 -21.39 -23.00
CA ALA A 74 -25.90 -19.93 -22.89
C ALA A 74 -26.36 -19.43 -21.51
N ARG A 75 -27.43 -20.01 -20.96
CA ARG A 75 -27.92 -19.68 -19.61
C ARG A 75 -26.91 -20.08 -18.53
N GLU A 76 -26.31 -21.25 -18.66
CA GLU A 76 -25.29 -21.73 -17.71
C GLU A 76 -24.04 -20.85 -17.77
N ALA A 77 -23.60 -20.44 -18.96
CA ALA A 77 -22.48 -19.51 -19.13
C ALA A 77 -22.78 -18.13 -18.54
N GLU A 78 -23.99 -17.60 -18.74
CA GLU A 78 -24.43 -16.32 -18.15
C GLU A 78 -24.47 -16.39 -16.62
N GLN A 79 -24.98 -17.48 -16.06
CA GLN A 79 -25.00 -17.72 -14.61
C GLN A 79 -23.59 -17.83 -14.03
N GLN A 80 -22.68 -18.54 -14.71
CA GLN A 80 -21.29 -18.66 -14.29
C GLN A 80 -20.57 -17.30 -14.32
N LEU A 81 -20.81 -16.50 -15.36
CA LEU A 81 -20.23 -15.15 -15.47
C LEU A 81 -20.74 -14.24 -14.36
N ALA A 82 -22.04 -14.29 -14.06
CA ALA A 82 -22.65 -13.52 -12.98
C ALA A 82 -22.09 -13.93 -11.60
N ALA A 83 -21.99 -15.24 -11.34
CA ALA A 83 -21.42 -15.77 -10.10
C ALA A 83 -19.93 -15.41 -9.94
N ALA A 84 -19.14 -15.44 -11.02
CA ALA A 84 -17.74 -15.03 -11.00
C ALA A 84 -17.59 -13.53 -10.72
N ALA A 85 -18.42 -12.69 -11.36
CA ALA A 85 -18.43 -11.24 -11.13
C ALA A 85 -18.86 -10.88 -9.69
N GLU A 86 -19.82 -11.61 -9.12
CA GLU A 86 -20.23 -11.44 -7.72
C GLU A 86 -19.13 -11.88 -6.74
N ALA A 87 -18.47 -13.01 -7.01
CA ALA A 87 -17.34 -13.47 -6.21
C ALA A 87 -16.16 -12.48 -6.25
N GLU A 88 -15.84 -11.90 -7.41
CA GLU A 88 -14.82 -10.86 -7.55
C GLU A 88 -15.20 -9.58 -6.80
N ARG A 89 -16.47 -9.16 -6.86
CA ARG A 89 -16.98 -8.03 -6.05
C ARG A 89 -16.83 -8.31 -4.55
N LEU A 90 -17.18 -9.52 -4.10
CA LEU A 90 -17.08 -9.88 -2.69
C LEU A 90 -15.62 -9.98 -2.22
N GLU A 91 -14.71 -10.47 -3.07
CA GLU A 91 -13.27 -10.48 -2.77
C GLU A 91 -12.68 -9.08 -2.71
N THR A 92 -13.03 -8.22 -3.67
CA THR A 92 -12.56 -6.83 -3.69
C THR A 92 -13.08 -6.07 -2.47
N GLU A 93 -14.33 -6.29 -2.05
CA GLU A 93 -14.87 -5.74 -0.80
C GLU A 93 -14.23 -6.29 0.47
N ARG A 94 -13.92 -7.59 0.51
CA ARG A 94 -13.19 -8.19 1.64
C ARG A 94 -11.76 -7.67 1.77
N LYS A 95 -11.11 -7.37 0.64
CA LYS A 95 -9.75 -6.82 0.58
C LYS A 95 -9.71 -5.31 0.81
N LYS A 96 -10.84 -4.59 0.74
CA LYS A 96 -10.88 -3.17 1.12
C LYS A 96 -10.44 -3.05 2.58
N PRO A 97 -9.41 -2.24 2.88
CA PRO A 97 -8.97 -2.04 4.25
C PRO A 97 -10.14 -1.48 5.06
N LYS A 98 -10.65 -2.27 6.01
CA LYS A 98 -11.69 -1.82 6.93
C LYS A 98 -11.04 -0.86 7.92
N MET A 99 -11.39 0.42 7.80
CA MET A 99 -11.02 1.43 8.79
C MET A 99 -11.62 1.00 10.13
N ARG A 100 -10.78 0.90 11.17
CA ARG A 100 -11.29 0.66 12.52
C ARG A 100 -12.10 1.87 12.94
N GLU A 101 -13.25 1.63 13.55
CA GLU A 101 -14.03 2.70 14.17
C GLU A 101 -13.18 3.34 15.28
N ALA A 102 -13.06 4.66 15.25
CA ALA A 102 -12.36 5.38 16.29
C ALA A 102 -13.23 5.36 17.56
N PRO A 103 -12.68 5.00 18.73
CA PRO A 103 -13.42 5.10 19.99
C PRO A 103 -13.83 6.56 20.21
N LEU A 104 -15.15 6.80 20.36
CA LEU A 104 -15.72 8.14 20.51
C LEU A 104 -15.24 8.88 21.77
N ASP A 105 -14.78 8.11 22.76
CA ASP A 105 -14.34 8.64 24.07
C ASP A 105 -12.83 8.93 24.12
N GLU A 106 -12.08 8.57 23.08
CA GLU A 106 -10.66 8.94 22.95
C GLU A 106 -10.53 10.25 22.18
N TYR A 107 -10.27 11.33 22.89
CA TYR A 107 -9.84 12.59 22.31
C TYR A 107 -8.32 12.60 22.17
N ILE A 108 -7.80 13.45 21.26
CA ILE A 108 -6.37 13.74 21.15
C ILE A 108 -5.90 14.35 22.48
N THR A 109 -5.44 13.50 23.39
CA THR A 109 -5.04 13.84 24.77
C THR A 109 -3.69 14.54 24.81
N ARG A 110 -2.94 14.50 23.70
CA ARG A 110 -1.62 15.08 23.61
C ARG A 110 -1.48 15.75 22.24
N ALA A 111 -1.14 17.03 22.21
CA ALA A 111 -0.56 17.64 21.02
C ALA A 111 0.49 16.66 20.48
N SER A 112 0.49 16.40 19.16
CA SER A 112 1.38 15.42 18.53
C SER A 112 2.81 15.83 18.82
N ALA A 113 3.37 15.29 19.92
CA ALA A 113 4.72 15.64 20.34
C ALA A 113 5.65 15.32 19.17
N PRO A 114 6.64 16.17 18.87
CA PRO A 114 7.61 15.88 17.83
C PRO A 114 8.13 14.46 18.04
N LYS A 115 7.98 13.60 17.02
CA LYS A 115 8.49 12.24 17.06
C LYS A 115 9.90 12.27 16.48
N PRO A 116 10.95 12.09 17.30
CA PRO A 116 12.30 12.02 16.77
C PRO A 116 12.43 10.88 15.76
N SER A 117 13.39 11.03 14.85
CA SER A 117 13.70 9.99 13.86
C SER A 117 14.12 8.68 14.55
N GLN A 118 13.92 7.56 13.86
CA GLN A 118 14.38 6.27 14.37
C GLN A 118 15.90 6.26 14.58
N TRP A 119 16.66 6.92 13.70
CA TRP A 119 18.09 7.14 13.88
C TRP A 119 18.43 7.81 15.23
N ALA A 120 17.74 8.90 15.58
CA ALA A 120 17.97 9.60 16.84
C ALA A 120 17.62 8.73 18.05
N ILE A 121 16.52 7.97 17.97
CA ILE A 121 16.11 7.01 19.00
C ILE A 121 17.17 5.91 19.18
N GLU A 122 17.70 5.36 18.09
CA GLU A 122 18.73 4.31 18.15
C GLU A 122 20.04 4.82 18.77
N ARG A 123 20.40 6.08 18.57
CA ARG A 123 21.54 6.70 19.27
C ARG A 123 21.29 6.81 20.77
N ILE A 124 20.10 7.25 21.16
CA ILE A 124 19.70 7.34 22.57
C ILE A 124 19.74 5.96 23.23
N LYS A 125 19.21 4.91 22.59
CA LYS A 125 19.26 3.54 23.11
C LYS A 125 20.67 3.00 23.28
N LYS A 126 21.61 3.46 22.45
CA LYS A 126 23.03 3.08 22.50
C LYS A 126 23.87 4.00 23.39
N PHE A 127 23.25 4.90 24.15
CA PHE A 127 23.93 5.88 25.01
C PHE A 127 24.88 6.83 24.26
N LEU A 128 24.70 6.98 22.94
CA LEU A 128 25.57 7.78 22.09
C LEU A 128 25.20 9.26 22.14
N HIS A 129 26.21 10.11 21.94
CA HIS A 129 26.01 11.56 21.81
C HIS A 129 25.03 11.88 20.66
N LEU A 130 24.11 12.81 20.90
CA LEU A 130 23.12 13.27 19.92
C LEU A 130 23.00 14.80 20.03
N ASP A 131 23.19 15.49 18.90
CA ASP A 131 22.88 16.92 18.80
C ASP A 131 21.38 17.15 19.03
N LEU A 132 21.05 18.12 19.89
CA LEU A 132 19.69 18.40 20.37
C LEU A 132 18.76 18.85 19.25
N TYR A 133 19.28 19.39 18.14
CA TYR A 133 18.47 19.75 16.98
C TYR A 133 17.58 18.60 16.50
N ASN A 134 18.08 17.36 16.57
CA ASN A 134 17.35 16.16 16.15
C ASN A 134 16.10 15.86 17.00
N LEU A 135 15.95 16.57 18.12
CA LEU A 135 14.84 16.45 19.05
C LEU A 135 13.93 17.69 19.03
N THR A 136 14.25 18.72 18.24
CA THR A 136 13.37 19.86 18.06
C THR A 136 12.21 19.51 17.12
N GLU A 137 11.17 20.34 17.13
CA GLU A 137 10.04 20.18 16.20
C GLU A 137 10.51 20.25 14.74
N GLU A 138 11.39 21.20 14.43
CA GLU A 138 11.95 21.39 13.09
C GLU A 138 12.79 20.18 12.67
N GLY A 139 13.70 19.70 13.52
CA GLY A 139 14.52 18.52 13.22
C GLY A 139 13.68 17.25 13.05
N CYS A 140 12.60 17.08 13.84
CA CYS A 140 11.66 15.97 13.67
C CYS A 140 10.88 16.06 12.36
N CYS A 141 10.39 17.25 12.01
CA CYS A 141 9.68 17.48 10.75
C CYS A 141 10.58 17.27 9.53
N GLU A 142 11.82 17.77 9.56
CA GLU A 142 12.80 17.56 8.48
C GLU A 142 13.12 16.07 8.31
N ALA A 143 13.31 15.33 9.40
CA ALA A 143 13.55 13.89 9.34
C ALA A 143 12.33 13.11 8.82
N ALA A 144 11.12 13.51 9.22
CA ALA A 144 9.89 12.91 8.70
C ALA A 144 9.73 13.16 7.19
N ALA A 145 10.05 14.38 6.72
CA ALA A 145 10.05 14.71 5.31
C ALA A 145 11.09 13.89 4.52
N GLN A 146 12.28 13.63 5.08
CA GLN A 146 13.30 12.80 4.43
C GLN A 146 12.82 11.36 4.17
N VAL A 147 12.01 10.78 5.06
CA VAL A 147 11.42 9.45 4.85
C VAL A 147 10.38 9.46 3.72
N VAL A 148 9.68 10.58 3.49
CA VAL A 148 8.68 10.71 2.43
C VAL A 148 9.32 10.97 1.07
N THR A 149 10.40 11.76 1.00
CA THR A 149 11.01 12.20 -0.26
C THR A 149 12.02 11.19 -0.82
N ALA A 150 12.62 10.34 0.02
CA ALA A 150 13.43 9.23 -0.45
C ALA A 150 12.49 8.15 -0.98
N GLY A 151 12.48 7.94 -2.30
CA GLY A 151 11.57 7.01 -2.95
C GLY A 151 11.52 5.64 -2.27
N ASP A 152 10.33 5.07 -2.22
CA ASP A 152 9.88 3.84 -1.54
C ASP A 152 10.66 2.55 -1.92
N ASP A 153 11.73 2.65 -2.69
CA ASP A 153 12.35 1.52 -3.42
C ASP A 153 13.50 0.83 -2.67
N THR A 154 13.91 1.29 -1.48
CA THR A 154 14.96 0.60 -0.70
C THR A 154 14.53 0.30 0.73
N LEU A 155 14.10 -0.94 0.94
CA LEU A 155 13.79 -1.52 2.25
C LEU A 155 15.02 -2.23 2.81
N GLY A 156 15.40 -1.89 4.05
CA GLY A 156 16.40 -2.59 4.83
C GLY A 156 15.78 -3.69 5.70
N LEU A 157 16.49 -4.81 5.85
CA LEU A 157 16.12 -5.89 6.77
C LEU A 157 16.60 -5.52 8.18
N THR A 158 15.68 -5.42 9.15
CA THR A 158 16.00 -5.18 10.56
C THR A 158 15.39 -6.29 11.42
N LYS A 159 16.15 -6.81 12.38
CA LYS A 159 15.65 -7.81 13.34
C LYS A 159 15.03 -7.09 14.55
N ILE A 160 13.73 -7.30 14.78
CA ILE A 160 12.99 -6.79 15.95
C ILE A 160 12.37 -8.00 16.65
N ASN A 161 12.80 -8.29 17.89
CA ASN A 161 12.25 -9.38 18.71
C ASN A 161 12.17 -10.73 17.97
N ASP A 162 13.29 -11.15 17.36
CA ASP A 162 13.40 -12.37 16.54
C ASP A 162 12.56 -12.43 15.25
N ILE A 163 11.89 -11.33 14.89
CA ILE A 163 11.19 -11.19 13.61
C ILE A 163 12.03 -10.31 12.68
N ILE A 164 12.21 -10.76 11.44
CA ILE A 164 12.82 -9.95 10.38
C ILE A 164 11.73 -9.02 9.84
N ALA A 165 11.91 -7.71 10.05
CA ALA A 165 11.02 -6.67 9.56
C ALA A 165 11.69 -5.88 8.43
N LEU A 166 10.91 -5.56 7.39
CA LEU A 166 11.32 -4.63 6.33
C LEU A 166 11.03 -3.19 6.78
N ARG A 167 12.02 -2.30 6.67
CA ARG A 167 11.87 -0.88 7.02
C ARG A 167 12.57 0.00 5.98
N PRO A 168 12.02 1.16 5.60
CA PRO A 168 12.71 2.11 4.73
C PRO A 168 14.10 2.43 5.27
N LEU A 169 15.14 2.22 4.44
CA LEU A 169 16.55 2.34 4.85
C LEU A 169 16.87 3.76 5.33
N ASP A 170 16.22 4.77 4.74
CA ASP A 170 16.44 6.18 5.06
C ASP A 170 15.94 6.58 6.45
N SER A 171 14.97 5.86 7.03
CA SER A 171 14.54 6.09 8.42
C SER A 171 15.64 5.78 9.45
N LEU A 172 16.62 4.97 9.06
CA LEU A 172 17.79 4.58 9.86
C LEU A 172 19.03 5.43 9.53
N ARG A 173 18.97 6.27 8.50
CA ARG A 173 20.09 7.09 8.06
C ARG A 173 20.20 8.36 8.89
N ALA A 174 21.42 8.84 9.08
CA ALA A 174 21.67 10.13 9.69
C ALA A 174 20.99 11.24 8.85
N PRO A 175 20.45 12.29 9.49
CA PRO A 175 19.81 13.38 8.78
C PRO A 175 20.80 14.06 7.82
N ARG A 176 20.33 14.47 6.64
CA ARG A 176 21.16 15.12 5.61
C ARG A 176 21.77 16.45 6.07
N ARG A 177 21.06 17.16 6.94
CA ARG A 177 21.51 18.40 7.56
C ARG A 177 21.71 18.14 9.05
N ILE A 178 22.96 18.28 9.50
CA ILE A 178 23.30 18.19 10.92
C ILE A 178 23.48 19.63 11.40
N ILE A 179 22.55 20.11 12.23
CA ILE A 179 22.73 21.36 12.97
C ILE A 179 23.36 21.00 14.31
N HIS A 180 24.52 21.57 14.57
CA HIS A 180 25.24 21.34 15.82
C HIS A 180 24.60 22.09 16.97
N ASP A 181 24.80 21.56 18.16
CA ASP A 181 24.38 22.18 19.41
C ASP A 181 24.84 23.64 19.59
N THR A 182 25.99 24.01 19.01
CA THR A 182 26.55 25.37 19.04
C THR A 182 25.72 26.37 18.24
N ASP A 183 24.98 25.88 17.24
CA ASP A 183 24.26 26.69 16.25
C ASP A 183 22.75 26.72 16.53
N LEU A 184 22.33 26.15 17.66
CA LEU A 184 20.95 26.17 18.11
C LEU A 184 20.52 27.58 18.51
N THR A 185 19.24 27.87 18.33
CA THR A 185 18.62 28.97 19.07
C THR A 185 18.36 28.56 20.51
N TRP A 186 18.29 29.53 21.43
CA TRP A 186 17.98 29.25 22.82
C TRP A 186 16.62 28.56 23.00
N ARG A 187 15.63 28.92 22.18
CA ARG A 187 14.31 28.27 22.17
C ARG A 187 14.43 26.80 21.78
N GLN A 188 15.17 26.48 20.72
CA GLN A 188 15.38 25.10 20.28
C GLN A 188 16.06 24.27 21.36
N PHE A 189 17.13 24.79 21.97
CA PHE A 189 17.78 24.16 23.12
C PHE A 189 16.80 23.91 24.27
N SER A 190 16.04 24.93 24.68
CA SER A 190 15.10 24.86 25.80
C SER A 190 14.01 23.81 25.60
N MET A 191 13.54 23.62 24.37
CA MET A 191 12.55 22.60 24.03
C MET A 191 13.18 21.21 23.92
N ALA A 192 14.29 21.08 23.17
CA ALA A 192 14.92 19.80 22.86
C ALA A 192 15.49 19.08 24.09
N LYS A 193 16.04 19.82 25.06
CA LYS A 193 16.59 19.21 26.29
C LYS A 193 15.52 18.46 27.10
N ASN A 194 14.29 18.99 27.15
CA ASN A 194 13.20 18.36 27.88
C ASN A 194 12.77 17.05 27.19
N ILE A 195 12.77 17.06 25.86
CA ILE A 195 12.53 15.87 25.05
C ILE A 195 13.66 14.85 25.27
N LEU A 196 14.93 15.29 25.29
CA LEU A 196 16.06 14.41 25.59
C LEU A 196 15.90 13.74 26.96
N LEU A 197 15.68 14.51 28.04
CA LEU A 197 15.54 13.99 29.41
C LEU A 197 14.41 12.95 29.52
N MET A 198 13.27 13.21 28.87
CA MET A 198 12.16 12.27 28.79
C MET A 198 12.55 10.98 28.07
N LEU A 199 13.26 11.07 26.95
CA LEU A 199 13.66 9.91 26.16
C LEU A 199 14.74 9.06 26.83
N ILE A 200 15.77 9.69 27.41
CA ILE A 200 16.84 8.95 28.09
C ILE A 200 16.31 8.21 29.31
N SER A 201 15.38 8.82 30.06
CA SER A 201 14.68 8.16 31.17
C SER A 201 13.82 6.99 30.65
N LYS A 202 13.03 7.22 29.59
CA LYS A 202 12.20 6.18 28.95
C LYS A 202 13.01 4.98 28.45
N TYR A 203 14.21 5.20 27.91
CA TYR A 203 15.07 4.14 27.37
C TYR A 203 16.08 3.60 28.37
N GLY A 204 15.87 3.84 29.67
CA GLY A 204 16.60 3.14 30.73
C GLY A 204 18.04 3.59 30.92
N TRP A 205 18.35 4.87 30.66
CA TRP A 205 19.64 5.42 31.06
C TRP A 205 19.81 5.34 32.58
N PRO A 206 21.06 5.15 33.09
CA PRO A 206 21.32 5.16 34.52
C PRO A 206 20.76 6.43 35.16
N GLU A 207 19.93 6.28 36.21
CA GLU A 207 19.22 7.39 36.85
C GLU A 207 20.17 8.52 37.27
N ARG A 208 21.33 8.16 37.84
CA ARG A 208 22.40 9.10 38.18
C ARG A 208 22.86 9.97 37.00
N ASN A 209 22.93 9.42 35.79
CA ASN A 209 23.32 10.15 34.59
C ASN A 209 22.18 11.05 34.08
N VAL A 210 20.93 10.60 34.21
CA VAL A 210 19.74 11.40 33.87
C VAL A 210 19.64 12.61 34.79
N ASP A 211 19.78 12.42 36.10
CA ASP A 211 19.76 13.49 37.10
C ASP A 211 20.90 14.49 36.88
N MET A 212 22.10 13.97 36.59
CA MET A 212 23.27 14.80 36.32
C MET A 212 23.07 15.67 35.07
N LEU A 213 22.52 15.12 33.99
CA LEU A 213 22.16 15.89 32.80
C LEU A 213 21.04 16.89 33.08
N GLY A 214 20.04 16.52 33.89
CA GLY A 214 18.97 17.41 34.33
C GLY A 214 19.53 18.64 35.07
N MET A 215 20.36 18.39 36.09
CA MET A 215 21.03 19.46 36.85
C MET A 215 21.94 20.32 35.97
N PHE A 216 22.67 19.70 35.04
CA PHE A 216 23.48 20.41 34.07
C PHE A 216 22.64 21.40 33.24
N PHE A 217 21.55 20.94 32.65
CA PHE A 217 20.66 21.79 31.86
C PHE A 217 20.04 22.92 32.68
N THR A 218 19.58 22.64 33.91
CA THR A 218 19.07 23.67 34.81
C THR A 218 20.13 24.73 35.12
N ARG A 219 21.38 24.32 35.35
CA ARG A 219 22.48 25.25 35.62
C ARG A 219 22.83 26.11 34.41
N ILE A 220 22.78 25.56 33.19
CA ILE A 220 22.93 26.35 31.96
C ILE A 220 21.80 27.38 31.84
N GLU A 221 20.55 27.00 32.09
CA GLU A 221 19.41 27.91 31.95
C GLU A 221 19.38 29.08 32.94
N THR A 222 19.88 28.82 34.14
CA THR A 222 19.88 29.75 35.28
C THR A 222 21.22 30.46 35.48
N HIS A 223 22.19 30.21 34.59
CA HIS A 223 23.53 30.77 34.73
C HIS A 223 23.53 32.31 34.57
N PRO A 224 24.24 33.07 35.41
CA PRO A 224 24.33 34.54 35.29
C PRO A 224 24.82 35.04 33.93
N MET A 225 25.74 34.30 33.30
CA MET A 225 26.25 34.58 31.93
C MET A 225 25.13 34.75 30.90
N ARG A 226 23.93 34.22 31.13
CA ARG A 226 22.80 34.36 30.21
C ARG A 226 22.40 35.83 29.99
N TYR A 227 22.61 36.68 31.00
CA TYR A 227 22.27 38.11 30.93
C TYR A 227 23.36 38.96 30.28
N GLU A 228 24.52 38.39 29.99
CA GLU A 228 25.62 39.08 29.31
C GLU A 228 25.37 39.18 27.80
N PRO A 229 26.00 40.14 27.11
CA PRO A 229 25.96 40.20 25.65
C PRO A 229 26.46 38.89 25.02
N HIS A 230 25.68 38.34 24.08
CA HIS A 230 25.91 37.02 23.47
C HIS A 230 25.92 35.85 24.48
N GLY A 231 25.41 36.05 25.69
CA GLY A 231 25.39 35.07 26.78
C GLY A 231 24.77 33.73 26.39
N GLU A 232 23.66 33.76 25.66
CA GLU A 232 23.01 32.54 25.14
C GLU A 232 23.93 31.77 24.17
N ARG A 233 24.62 32.46 23.23
CA ARG A 233 25.57 31.83 22.29
C ARG A 233 26.76 31.21 23.04
N ILE A 234 27.27 31.89 24.07
CA ILE A 234 28.37 31.40 24.92
C ILE A 234 27.95 30.14 25.68
N LEU A 235 26.79 30.16 26.32
CA LEU A 235 26.27 29.04 27.08
C LEU A 235 25.93 27.83 26.18
N LEU A 236 25.39 28.07 24.99
CA LEU A 236 25.14 27.01 24.01
C LEU A 236 26.45 26.40 23.48
N ALA A 237 27.47 27.21 23.24
CA ALA A 237 28.79 26.71 22.86
C ALA A 237 29.43 25.89 23.98
N TYR A 238 29.36 26.36 25.22
CA TYR A 238 29.87 25.63 26.38
C TYR A 238 29.14 24.30 26.55
N GLN A 239 27.80 24.30 26.48
CA GLN A 239 27.04 23.07 26.68
C GLN A 239 27.31 22.04 25.59
N ALA A 240 27.43 22.48 24.34
CA ALA A 240 27.75 21.61 23.21
C ALA A 240 29.07 20.85 23.44
N GLN A 241 30.11 21.58 23.84
CA GLN A 241 31.43 21.02 24.12
C GLN A 241 31.40 20.08 25.33
N ALA A 242 30.80 20.52 26.44
CA ALA A 242 30.73 19.75 27.68
C ALA A 242 29.96 18.43 27.49
N ARG A 243 28.83 18.43 26.78
CA ARG A 243 28.06 17.20 26.51
C ARG A 243 28.82 16.24 25.62
N ARG A 244 29.51 16.74 24.59
CA ARG A 244 30.30 15.90 23.68
C ARG A 244 31.41 15.18 24.43
N GLU A 245 32.23 15.92 25.17
CA GLU A 245 33.34 15.34 25.93
C GLU A 245 32.87 14.43 27.07
N TRP A 246 31.73 14.74 27.69
CA TRP A 246 31.15 13.86 28.68
C TRP A 246 30.76 12.50 28.08
N HIS A 247 30.15 12.49 26.89
CA HIS A 247 29.87 11.25 26.17
C HIS A 247 31.15 10.50 25.77
N GLU A 248 32.15 11.19 25.25
CA GLU A 248 33.45 10.59 24.91
C GLU A 248 34.15 9.98 26.14
N ALA A 249 34.08 10.65 27.28
CA ALA A 249 34.62 10.15 28.54
C ALA A 249 33.87 8.89 29.03
N LEU A 250 32.55 8.84 28.88
CA LEU A 250 31.76 7.64 29.20
C LEU A 250 32.12 6.46 28.28
N ASP A 251 32.27 6.70 26.97
CA ASP A 251 32.67 5.67 26.01
C ASP A 251 34.07 5.11 26.31
N ALA A 252 34.98 5.93 26.85
CA ALA A 252 36.30 5.52 27.30
C ALA A 252 36.30 4.76 28.65
N GLY A 253 35.13 4.49 29.24
CA GLY A 253 34.99 3.85 30.56
C GLY A 253 35.23 4.78 31.75
N GLY A 254 35.39 6.08 31.48
CA GLY A 254 35.49 7.13 32.48
C GLY A 254 34.16 7.86 32.68
N GLY A 255 34.27 9.14 33.03
CA GLY A 255 33.12 10.03 33.24
C GLY A 255 33.46 11.10 34.26
N PHE A 256 32.81 12.25 34.13
CA PHE A 256 32.93 13.34 35.10
C PHE A 256 31.55 13.91 35.39
N ASN A 257 31.46 14.72 36.45
CA ASN A 257 30.21 15.35 36.83
C ASN A 257 29.90 16.54 35.90
N ILE A 258 29.20 16.30 34.78
CA ILE A 258 28.84 17.34 33.83
C ILE A 258 27.97 18.45 34.45
N ALA A 259 27.24 18.17 35.54
CA ALA A 259 26.47 19.20 36.22
C ALA A 259 27.33 20.33 36.78
N MET A 260 28.62 20.09 37.06
CA MET A 260 29.52 21.14 37.54
C MET A 260 30.01 22.00 36.38
N ILE A 261 29.52 23.25 36.32
CA ILE A 261 30.02 24.24 35.37
C ILE A 261 31.44 24.62 35.77
N CYS A 262 32.36 24.54 34.82
CA CYS A 262 33.77 24.86 35.01
C CYS A 262 33.99 26.30 34.53
N ASP A 263 34.15 27.23 35.49
CA ASP A 263 34.25 28.67 35.19
C ASP A 263 35.45 29.02 34.30
N SER A 264 36.60 28.38 34.52
CA SER A 264 37.80 28.59 33.69
C SER A 264 37.55 28.22 32.24
N ARG A 265 36.82 27.12 32.02
CA ARG A 265 36.43 26.68 30.67
C ARG A 265 35.35 27.56 30.08
N LEU A 266 34.36 27.97 30.86
CA LEU A 266 33.34 28.93 30.42
C LEU A 266 33.99 30.24 29.96
N GLN A 267 35.03 30.71 30.67
CA GLN A 267 35.79 31.88 30.29
C GLN A 267 36.56 31.67 28.98
N THR A 268 37.10 30.47 28.71
CA THR A 268 37.70 30.15 27.42
C THR A 268 36.67 30.23 26.28
N VAL A 269 35.49 29.64 26.47
CA VAL A 269 34.40 29.70 25.48
C VAL A 269 33.93 31.13 25.26
N TYR A 270 33.79 31.92 26.33
CA TYR A 270 33.48 33.35 26.26
C TYR A 270 34.46 34.08 25.33
N ASN A 271 35.77 33.90 25.55
CA ASN A 271 36.80 34.56 24.75
C ASN A 271 36.74 34.13 23.27
N GLN A 272 36.44 32.86 22.99
CA GLN A 272 36.31 32.34 21.63
C GLN A 272 35.11 32.96 20.90
N VAL A 273 33.94 33.00 21.54
CA VAL A 273 32.73 33.58 20.93
C VAL A 273 32.93 35.08 20.67
N TRP A 274 33.51 35.82 21.62
CA TRP A 274 33.83 37.23 21.42
C TRP A 274 34.86 37.49 20.32
N SER A 275 35.80 36.57 20.11
CA SER A 275 36.71 36.64 18.96
C SER A 275 35.96 36.47 17.64
N GLN A 276 34.97 35.57 17.58
CA GLN A 276 34.16 35.34 16.38
C GLN A 276 33.26 36.54 16.08
N VAL A 277 32.57 37.09 17.08
CA VAL A 277 31.68 38.25 16.92
C VAL A 277 32.45 39.44 16.33
N ARG A 278 33.65 39.75 16.86
CA ARG A 278 34.49 40.84 16.33
C ARG A 278 34.91 40.63 14.87
N LEU A 279 35.15 39.37 14.48
CA LEU A 279 35.46 39.03 13.09
C LEU A 279 34.23 39.20 12.19
N GLU A 280 33.05 38.73 12.62
CA GLU A 280 31.78 38.88 11.90
C GLU A 280 31.45 40.38 11.67
N GLU A 281 31.65 41.23 12.67
CA GLU A 281 31.46 42.67 12.59
C GLU A 281 32.44 43.33 11.59
N SER A 282 33.71 42.90 11.59
CA SER A 282 34.72 43.45 10.66
C SER A 282 34.45 43.11 9.19
N VAL A 283 33.86 41.93 8.92
CA VAL A 283 33.49 41.47 7.56
C VAL A 283 32.24 42.19 7.06
N THR A 284 31.32 42.56 7.94
CA THR A 284 30.05 43.20 7.55
C THR A 284 30.20 44.69 7.22
N VAL A 285 31.31 45.31 7.65
CA VAL A 285 31.63 46.74 7.42
C VAL A 285 32.51 46.95 6.18
N SER A 286 33.02 45.86 5.57
CA SER A 286 33.84 45.87 4.34
C SER A 286 33.00 45.59 3.10
#